data_AF-A0A821UIW7-F1
#
_entry.id   AF-A0A821UIW7-F1
#
_cell.length_a   1.000
_cell.length_b   1.000
_cell.length_c   1.000
_cell.angle_alpha   90.00
_cell.angle_beta   90.00
_cell.angle_gamma   90.00
#
_symmetry.space_group_name_H-M   'P 1'
#
loop_
_entity.id
_entity.type
_entity.pdbx_description
1 polymer ?
#
loop_
_entity_poly.entity_id
_entity_poly.type
_entity_poly.pdbx_seq_one_letter_code
_entity_poly.pdbx_strand_id
1 'polypeptide(L)'
;MHFLKLQVQHGGDIYEMVLPTTSNDPCVEELQQHIEKQLNIPIDSQRIMFKGQNLHEKRQEKLRRYGITNTSLIRVVGRKQPLRT
;
A
#
# COMPACT_ATOMS: atom_id res chain seq x y z
N MET A 1 17.78 -1.82 9.50
CA MET A 1 16.52 -2.25 8.88
C MET A 1 15.54 -1.10 8.98
N HIS A 2 14.94 -0.69 7.87
CA HIS A 2 13.97 0.41 7.85
C HIS A 2 12.56 -0.16 7.70
N PHE A 3 11.57 0.52 8.29
CA PHE A 3 10.17 0.14 8.16
C PHE A 3 9.30 1.37 8.17
N LEU A 4 8.14 1.26 7.51
CA LEU A 4 7.12 2.28 7.48
C LEU A 4 5.81 1.69 8.00
N LYS A 5 5.32 2.22 9.12
CA LYS A 5 4.02 1.80 9.69
C LYS A 5 2.91 2.54 8.97
N LEU A 6 1.95 1.83 8.40
CA LEU A 6 0.87 2.37 7.58
C LEU A 6 -0.46 1.80 8.06
N GLN A 7 -1.51 2.61 7.93
CA GLN A 7 -2.89 2.14 8.09
C GLN A 7 -3.49 2.02 6.70
N VAL A 8 -3.99 0.84 6.33
CA VAL A 8 -4.63 0.60 5.05
C VAL A 8 -6.11 0.37 5.25
N GLN A 9 -6.92 1.28 4.71
CA GLN A 9 -8.36 1.12 4.64
C GLN A 9 -8.74 0.33 3.39
N HIS A 10 -9.46 -0.77 3.56
CA HIS A 10 -10.09 -1.51 2.46
C HIS A 10 -11.54 -1.81 2.81
N GLY A 11 -12.47 -1.27 2.03
CA GLY A 11 -13.90 -1.30 2.37
C GLY A 11 -14.18 -0.53 3.67
N GLY A 12 -14.81 -1.19 4.64
CA GLY A 12 -15.08 -0.65 5.97
C GLY A 12 -13.97 -0.90 7.00
N ASP A 13 -13.00 -1.76 6.68
CA ASP A 13 -11.98 -2.21 7.61
C ASP A 13 -10.69 -1.39 7.47
N ILE A 14 -9.96 -1.24 8.58
CA ILE A 14 -8.64 -0.62 8.64
C ILE A 14 -7.65 -1.65 9.16
N TYR A 15 -6.59 -1.88 8.39
CA TYR A 15 -5.50 -2.80 8.71
C TYR A 15 -4.25 -2.00 9.03
N GLU A 16 -3.64 -2.23 10.19
CA GLU A 16 -2.32 -1.71 10.46
C GLU A 16 -1.27 -2.65 9.87
N MET A 17 -0.38 -2.11 9.04
CA MET A 17 0.67 -2.88 8.38
C MET A 17 2.03 -2.20 8.56
N VAL A 18 3.06 -3.04 8.62
CA VAL A 18 4.45 -2.59 8.69
C VAL A 18 5.11 -2.97 7.38
N LEU A 19 5.33 -1.98 6.52
CA LEU A 19 6.05 -2.17 5.27
C LEU A 19 7.55 -2.28 5.59
N PRO A 20 8.19 -3.45 5.46
CA PRO A 20 9.63 -3.58 5.62
C PRO A 20 10.30 -2.99 4.37
N THR A 21 11.30 -2.12 4.56
CA THR A 21 11.98 -1.45 3.45
C THR A 21 13.50 -1.58 3.59
N THR A 22 14.20 -1.65 2.47
CA THR A 22 15.67 -1.62 2.45
C THR A 22 16.21 -0.18 2.56
N SER A 23 15.35 0.83 2.35
CA SER A 23 15.71 2.25 2.34
C SER A 23 14.69 3.12 3.08
N ASN A 24 15.06 4.36 3.41
CA ASN A 24 14.15 5.34 4.04
C ASN A 24 13.10 5.94 3.09
N ASP A 25 13.05 5.49 1.83
CA ASP A 25 12.19 6.07 0.81
C ASP A 25 11.66 4.98 -0.16
N PRO A 26 10.70 4.17 0.31
CA PRO A 26 10.08 3.15 -0.53
C PRO A 26 9.27 3.75 -1.68
N CYS A 27 9.10 3.01 -2.77
CA CYS A 27 8.22 3.38 -3.88
C CYS A 27 6.82 2.77 -3.77
N VAL A 28 5.91 3.19 -4.64
CA VAL A 28 4.54 2.67 -4.71
C VAL A 28 4.51 1.17 -5.00
N GLU A 29 5.42 0.66 -5.83
CA GLU A 29 5.52 -0.77 -6.15
C GLU A 29 5.75 -1.64 -4.91
N GLU A 30 6.65 -1.23 -4.01
CA GLU A 30 6.92 -1.95 -2.75
C GLU A 30 5.65 -2.02 -1.88
N LEU A 31 4.88 -0.92 -1.83
CA LEU A 31 3.60 -0.87 -1.14
C LEU A 31 2.57 -1.82 -1.79
N GLN A 32 2.48 -1.84 -3.12
CA GLN A 32 1.55 -2.73 -3.85
C GLN A 32 1.83 -4.20 -3.59
N GLN A 33 3.11 -4.60 -3.66
CA GLN A 33 3.55 -5.96 -3.37
C GLN A 33 3.24 -6.35 -1.92
N HIS A 34 3.41 -5.42 -0.97
CA HIS A 34 3.11 -5.68 0.42
C HIS A 34 1.60 -5.85 0.67
N ILE A 35 0.77 -4.99 0.06
CA ILE A 35 -0.69 -5.09 0.11
C ILE A 35 -1.16 -6.42 -0.49
N GLU A 36 -0.59 -6.86 -1.61
CA GLU A 36 -0.95 -8.13 -2.23
C GLU A 36 -0.66 -9.30 -1.27
N LYS A 37 0.53 -9.33 -0.69
CA LYS A 37 0.93 -10.37 0.27
C LYS A 37 0.08 -10.40 1.54
N GLN A 38 -0.34 -9.24 2.05
CA GLN A 38 -1.09 -9.15 3.32
C GLN A 38 -2.60 -9.29 3.14
N LEU A 39 -3.17 -8.69 2.09
CA LEU A 39 -4.62 -8.60 1.88
C LEU A 39 -5.13 -9.52 0.76
N ASN A 40 -4.23 -10.22 0.05
CA ASN A 40 -4.54 -11.05 -1.13
C ASN A 40 -5.30 -10.27 -2.22
N ILE A 41 -4.97 -8.98 -2.38
CA ILE A 41 -5.52 -8.14 -3.45
C ILE A 41 -4.47 -8.10 -4.56
N PRO A 42 -4.73 -8.63 -5.75
CA PRO A 42 -3.76 -8.63 -6.85
C PRO A 42 -3.33 -7.23 -7.23
N ILE A 43 -2.04 -7.01 -7.50
CA ILE A 43 -1.49 -5.68 -7.84
C ILE A 43 -2.30 -4.98 -8.94
N ASP A 44 -2.67 -5.71 -10.00
CA ASP A 44 -3.42 -5.15 -11.13
C ASP A 44 -4.87 -4.78 -10.79
N SER A 45 -5.39 -5.31 -9.69
CA SER A 45 -6.71 -4.95 -9.14
C SER A 45 -6.65 -3.91 -8.03
N GLN A 46 -5.46 -3.57 -7.53
CA GLN A 46 -5.29 -2.58 -6.46
C GLN A 46 -5.38 -1.16 -7.03
N ARG A 47 -6.35 -0.39 -6.54
CA ARG A 47 -6.39 1.06 -6.72
C ARG A 47 -6.05 1.71 -5.40
N ILE A 48 -4.82 2.19 -5.31
CA ILE A 48 -4.27 2.85 -4.13
C ILE A 48 -4.47 4.36 -4.26
N MET A 49 -5.03 4.96 -3.21
CA MET A 49 -5.36 6.38 -3.14
C MET A 49 -4.87 6.99 -1.82
N PHE A 50 -4.29 8.20 -1.90
CA PHE A 50 -3.90 8.98 -0.73
C PHE A 50 -4.12 10.48 -0.98
N LYS A 51 -4.83 11.17 -0.09
CA LYS A 51 -5.15 12.61 -0.21
C LYS A 51 -5.68 13.02 -1.60
N GLY A 52 -6.53 12.18 -2.20
CA GLY A 52 -7.10 12.42 -3.53
C GLY A 52 -6.17 12.09 -4.72
N GLN A 53 -4.95 11.61 -4.47
CA GLN A 53 -4.01 11.18 -5.51
C GLN A 53 -4.05 9.68 -5.73
N ASN A 54 -4.05 9.25 -7.00
CA ASN A 54 -3.92 7.85 -7.39
C ASN A 54 -2.44 7.44 -7.43
N LEU A 55 -2.03 6.57 -6.50
CA LEU A 55 -0.63 6.16 -6.40
C LEU A 55 -0.29 5.05 -7.39
N HIS A 56 -1.20 4.08 -7.56
CA HIS A 56 -1.02 2.87 -8.36
C HIS A 56 -0.64 3.13 -9.84
N GLU A 57 -0.91 4.33 -10.36
CA GLU A 57 -0.52 4.77 -11.71
C GLU A 57 0.99 5.07 -11.82
N LYS A 58 1.69 5.36 -10.71
CA LYS A 58 3.11 5.74 -10.67
C LYS A 58 3.92 4.80 -9.80
N ARG A 59 4.13 3.57 -10.27
CA ARG A 59 4.81 2.49 -9.52
C ARG A 59 6.19 2.87 -8.95
N GLN A 60 6.99 3.66 -9.69
CA GLN A 60 8.35 4.05 -9.30
C GLN A 60 8.40 5.34 -8.46
N GLU A 61 7.27 6.04 -8.28
CA GLU A 61 7.22 7.26 -7.48
C GLU A 61 7.39 6.93 -5.99
N LYS A 62 8.09 7.83 -5.28
CA LYS A 62 8.42 7.62 -3.87
C LYS A 62 7.25 7.96 -2.97
N LEU A 63 6.97 7.14 -1.96
CA LEU A 63 5.86 7.38 -1.02
C LEU A 63 6.00 8.75 -0.33
N ARG A 64 7.24 9.17 -0.02
CA ARG A 64 7.52 10.48 0.58
C ARG A 64 7.11 11.66 -0.31
N ARG A 65 7.10 11.50 -1.65
CA ARG A 65 6.67 12.55 -2.60
C ARG A 65 5.18 12.87 -2.48
N TYR A 66 4.40 11.88 -2.06
CA TYR A 66 2.98 12.06 -1.71
C TYR A 66 2.77 12.58 -0.28
N GLY A 67 3.84 12.75 0.50
CA GLY A 67 3.76 13.10 1.92
C GLY A 67 3.26 11.95 2.80
N ILE A 68 3.50 10.70 2.39
CA ILE A 68 3.21 9.52 3.20
C ILE A 68 4.32 9.36 4.24
N THR A 69 3.90 9.23 5.50
CA THR A 69 4.74 9.04 6.67
C THR A 69 4.23 7.87 7.50
N ASN A 70 4.93 7.57 8.60
CA ASN A 70 4.39 6.66 9.62
C ASN A 70 2.97 7.09 10.01
N THR A 71 2.13 6.09 10.27
CA THR A 71 0.71 6.19 10.64
C THR A 71 -0.19 6.87 9.61
N SER A 72 0.27 7.03 8.36
CA SER A 72 -0.58 7.52 7.28
C SER A 72 -1.68 6.52 6.94
N LEU A 73 -2.89 7.04 6.74
CA LEU A 73 -4.04 6.28 6.27
C LEU A 73 -4.09 6.26 4.74
N ILE A 74 -3.89 5.09 4.15
CA ILE A 74 -3.94 4.85 2.71
C ILE A 74 -5.23 4.10 2.39
N ARG A 75 -5.96 4.57 1.39
CA ARG A 75 -7.19 3.89 0.95
C ARG A 75 -6.87 2.98 -0.22
N VAL A 76 -7.30 1.73 -0.12
CA VAL A 76 -7.13 0.72 -1.16
C VAL A 76 -8.49 0.17 -1.51
N VAL A 77 -8.77 0.06 -2.80
CA VAL A 77 -9.92 -0.69 -3.31
C VAL A 77 -9.43 -1.74 -4.31
N GLY A 78 -10.14 -2.85 -4.38
CA GLY A 78 -9.76 -4.00 -5.18
C GLY A 78 -10.47 -5.25 -4.70
N ARG A 79 -10.52 -6.28 -5.55
CA ARG A 79 -11.13 -7.56 -5.20
C ARG A 79 -10.06 -8.46 -4.56
N LYS A 80 -10.31 -8.92 -3.33
CA LYS A 80 -9.49 -9.97 -2.70
C LYS A 80 -9.68 -11.26 -3.52
N GLN A 81 -8.60 -11.94 -3.85
CA GLN A 81 -8.68 -13.27 -4.44
C GLN A 81 -8.81 -14.33 -3.34
N PRO A 82 -9.61 -15.39 -3.57
CA PRO A 82 -9.58 -16.53 -2.68
C PRO A 82 -8.18 -17.14 -2.68
N LEU A 83 -7.71 -17.55 -1.51
CA LEU A 83 -6.48 -18.31 -1.37
C LEU A 83 -6.62 -19.57 -2.23
N ARG A 84 -5.77 -19.72 -3.24
CA ARG A 84 -5.71 -20.95 -4.04
C ARG A 84 -5.09 -22.04 -3.13
N THR A 85 -5.95 -22.87 -2.54
CA THR A 85 -5.60 -24.12 -1.85
C THR A 85 -5.19 -25.19 -2.83
#